data_AF-A0A2E5U4Q9-F1
#
_entry.id   AF-A0A2E5U4Q9-F1
#
_cell.length_a   1.000
_cell.length_b   1.000
_cell.length_c   1.000
_cell.angle_alpha   90.00
_cell.angle_beta   90.00
_cell.angle_gamma   90.00
#
_symmetry.space_group_name_H-M   'P 1'
#
loop_
_entity.id
_entity.type
_entity.pdbx_description
1 polymer ?
#
loop_
_entity_poly.entity_id
_entity_poly.type
_entity_poly.pdbx_seq_one_letter_code
_entity_poly.pdbx_strand_id
1 'polypeptide(L)'
;MIIVIFLFSLLIISPLLSQDLHCPVENSIRSIYNIGDTLSIEDQNMLFPVCNGSGDYSTGDSFSFSNLNGNENGGDYKFTIVSMNATW
;
A
#
# COMPACT_ATOMS: atom_id res chain seq x y z
N MET A 1 -14.36 -36.47 8.22
CA MET A 1 -13.46 -35.70 9.11
C MET A 1 -12.20 -35.24 8.38
N ILE A 2 -11.44 -36.12 7.73
CA ILE A 2 -10.20 -35.78 6.97
C ILE A 2 -10.42 -34.79 5.82
N ILE A 3 -11.49 -34.95 5.03
CA ILE A 3 -11.81 -34.03 3.91
C ILE A 3 -12.13 -32.61 4.39
N VAL A 4 -12.81 -32.49 5.55
CA VAL A 4 -13.16 -31.19 6.14
C VAL A 4 -11.91 -30.48 6.63
N ILE A 5 -10.97 -31.22 7.25
CA ILE A 5 -9.67 -30.68 7.67
C ILE A 5 -8.88 -30.21 6.45
N PHE A 6 -8.84 -30.99 5.37
CA PHE A 6 -8.13 -30.63 4.15
C PHE A 6 -8.70 -29.37 3.46
N LEU A 7 -10.03 -29.24 3.42
CA LEU A 7 -10.73 -28.04 2.94
C LEU A 7 -10.45 -26.82 3.82
N PHE A 8 -10.39 -27.01 5.14
CA PHE A 8 -10.05 -25.95 6.09
C PHE A 8 -8.59 -25.52 5.97
N SER A 9 -7.67 -26.46 5.72
CA SER A 9 -6.25 -26.17 5.45
C SER A 9 -6.04 -25.37 4.17
N LEU A 10 -6.80 -25.66 3.10
CA LEU A 10 -6.74 -24.92 1.84
C LEU A 10 -7.19 -23.45 1.97
N LEU A 11 -8.16 -23.17 2.84
CA LEU A 11 -8.64 -21.81 3.11
C LEU A 11 -7.64 -20.93 3.89
N ILE A 12 -6.71 -21.55 4.63
CA ILE A 12 -5.72 -20.83 5.45
C ILE A 12 -4.46 -20.50 4.64
N ILE A 13 -4.14 -21.26 3.59
CA ILE A 13 -2.91 -21.09 2.79
C ILE A 13 -3.05 -19.98 1.72
N SER A 14 -4.25 -19.75 1.19
CA SER A 14 -4.50 -18.76 0.13
C SER A 14 -4.11 -17.32 0.45
N PRO A 15 -4.35 -16.75 1.66
CA PRO A 15 -3.97 -15.36 1.94
C PRO A 15 -2.46 -15.14 2.08
N LEU A 16 -1.68 -16.20 2.37
CA LEU A 16 -0.22 -16.10 2.56
C LEU A 16 0.54 -16.00 1.23
N LEU A 17 0.05 -16.63 0.15
CA LEU A 17 0.77 -16.67 -1.13
C LEU A 17 0.52 -15.44 -2.01
N SER A 18 -0.60 -14.72 -1.81
CA SER A 18 -0.98 -13.58 -2.66
C SER A 18 -0.14 -12.32 -2.43
N GLN A 19 0.53 -12.19 -1.28
CA GLN A 19 1.24 -10.98 -0.88
C GLN A 19 2.61 -10.86 -1.56
N ASP A 20 3.30 -11.99 -1.75
CA ASP A 20 4.67 -12.02 -2.29
C ASP A 20 4.74 -11.66 -3.80
N LEU A 21 3.67 -11.91 -4.55
CA LEU A 21 3.63 -11.63 -5.99
C LEU A 21 3.48 -10.12 -6.30
N HIS A 22 2.71 -9.40 -5.50
CA HIS A 22 2.36 -8.00 -5.79
C HIS A 22 3.13 -6.99 -4.93
N CYS A 23 3.64 -7.41 -3.77
CA CYS A 23 4.38 -6.53 -2.87
C CYS A 23 5.71 -7.16 -2.46
N PRO A 24 6.67 -7.24 -3.40
CA PRO A 24 8.03 -7.59 -3.03
C PRO A 24 8.58 -6.51 -2.09
N VAL A 25 9.22 -6.95 -1.01
CA VAL A 25 9.91 -6.04 -0.09
C VAL A 25 11.17 -5.52 -0.78
N GLU A 26 11.07 -4.37 -1.44
CA GLU A 26 12.25 -3.66 -1.91
C GLU A 26 12.83 -2.79 -0.79
N ASN A 27 14.10 -3.06 -0.43
CA ASN A 27 14.86 -2.20 0.47
C ASN A 27 15.28 -0.91 -0.26
N SER A 28 14.34 0.03 -0.41
CA SER A 28 14.65 1.39 -0.83
C SER A 28 14.81 2.27 0.41
N ILE A 29 16.05 2.47 0.85
CA ILE A 29 16.36 3.43 1.90
C ILE A 29 16.63 4.78 1.23
N ARG A 30 15.61 5.64 1.24
CA ARG A 30 15.81 7.08 1.20
C ARG A 30 14.85 7.75 2.18
N SER A 31 15.39 8.37 3.23
CA SER A 31 14.70 9.49 3.89
C SER A 31 15.50 10.76 3.64
N ILE A 32 14.85 11.73 3.00
CA ILE A 32 15.40 13.08 2.75
C ILE A 32 14.59 14.14 3.52
N TYR A 33 13.51 13.72 4.20
CA TYR A 33 12.55 14.60 4.86
C TYR A 33 12.73 14.65 6.38
N ASN A 34 12.61 15.84 6.93
CA ASN A 34 12.59 16.14 8.37
C ASN A 34 11.17 16.48 8.83
N ILE A 35 11.02 16.57 10.15
CA ILE A 35 9.75 16.96 10.79
C ILE A 35 9.36 18.37 10.32
N GLY A 36 8.17 18.49 9.74
CA GLY A 36 7.63 19.74 9.20
C GLY A 36 7.80 19.91 7.69
N ASP A 37 8.57 19.03 7.03
CA ASP A 37 8.69 19.05 5.58
C ASP A 37 7.42 18.53 4.90
N THR A 38 7.23 18.94 3.64
CA THR A 38 6.15 18.48 2.76
C THR A 38 6.72 17.61 1.64
N LEU A 39 5.97 16.59 1.21
CA LEU A 39 6.37 15.74 0.08
C LEU A 39 6.46 16.56 -1.22
N SER A 40 7.56 16.37 -1.96
CA SER A 40 7.74 16.91 -3.31
C SER A 40 6.68 16.37 -4.28
N ILE A 41 6.47 17.05 -5.41
CA ILE A 41 5.51 16.59 -6.43
C ILE A 41 6.02 15.31 -7.11
N GLU A 42 7.34 15.18 -7.25
CA GLU A 42 7.99 14.00 -7.79
C GLU A 42 7.72 12.78 -6.91
N ASP A 43 7.92 12.92 -5.59
CA ASP A 43 7.66 11.83 -4.63
C ASP A 43 6.17 11.54 -4.47
N GLN A 44 5.31 12.54 -4.61
CA GLN A 44 3.87 12.32 -4.62
C GLN A 44 3.41 11.43 -5.78
N ASN A 45 4.06 11.54 -6.93
CA ASN A 45 3.76 10.78 -8.14
C ASN A 45 4.45 9.40 -8.18
N MET A 46 5.20 9.03 -7.14
CA MET A 46 5.77 7.70 -7.03
C MET A 46 4.66 6.64 -6.92
N LEU A 47 4.80 5.56 -7.68
CA LEU A 47 3.84 4.46 -7.73
C LEU A 47 4.24 3.36 -6.74
N PHE A 48 3.28 2.96 -5.91
CA PHE A 48 3.40 1.88 -4.95
C PHE A 48 2.34 0.80 -5.25
N PRO A 49 2.68 -0.49 -5.15
CA PRO A 49 1.69 -1.54 -5.33
C PRO A 49 0.73 -1.58 -4.14
N VAL A 50 -0.56 -1.76 -4.41
CA VAL A 50 -1.58 -2.00 -3.38
C VAL A 50 -1.53 -3.47 -2.96
N CYS A 51 -1.07 -3.72 -1.73
CA CYS A 51 -0.92 -5.07 -1.20
C CYS A 51 -2.23 -5.66 -0.65
N ASN A 52 -3.12 -4.79 -0.19
CA ASN A 52 -4.40 -5.15 0.39
C ASN A 52 -5.47 -4.22 -0.18
N GLY A 53 -6.05 -4.62 -1.31
CA GLY A 53 -7.10 -3.86 -1.98
C GLY A 53 -8.33 -3.65 -1.11
N SER A 54 -8.89 -2.44 -1.17
CA SER A 54 -10.13 -2.07 -0.52
C SER A 54 -10.72 -0.83 -1.20
N GLY A 55 -12.05 -0.69 -1.13
CA GLY A 55 -12.76 0.39 -1.81
C GLY A 55 -12.55 0.34 -3.33
N ASP A 56 -12.02 1.42 -3.89
CA ASP A 56 -11.78 1.56 -5.34
C ASP A 56 -10.47 0.94 -5.81
N TYR A 57 -9.67 0.36 -4.91
CA TYR A 57 -8.40 -0.29 -5.24
C TYR A 57 -8.47 -1.80 -5.07
N SER A 58 -7.98 -2.53 -6.05
CA SER A 58 -7.72 -3.97 -6.03
C SER A 58 -6.27 -4.27 -5.66
N THR A 59 -6.00 -5.46 -5.12
CA THR A 59 -4.61 -5.91 -4.90
C THR A 59 -3.87 -5.97 -6.24
N GLY A 60 -2.69 -5.35 -6.28
CA GLY A 60 -1.87 -5.21 -7.49
C GLY A 60 -2.09 -3.90 -8.25
N ASP A 61 -3.08 -3.09 -7.88
CA ASP A 61 -3.24 -1.75 -8.44
C ASP A 61 -2.07 -0.85 -8.03
N SER A 62 -1.90 0.25 -8.76
CA SER A 62 -0.89 1.28 -8.46
C SER A 62 -1.51 2.42 -7.66
N PHE A 63 -0.91 2.72 -6.52
CA PHE A 63 -1.24 3.84 -5.65
C PHE A 63 -0.15 4.91 -5.71
N SER A 64 -0.55 6.18 -5.65
CA SER A 64 0.37 7.32 -5.50
C SER A 64 -0.19 8.32 -4.50
N PHE A 65 0.67 9.07 -3.80
CA PHE A 65 0.21 10.10 -2.88
C PHE A 65 -0.50 11.26 -3.60
N SER A 66 -0.25 11.47 -4.90
CA SER A 66 -0.99 12.45 -5.70
C SER A 66 -2.48 12.10 -5.82
N ASN A 67 -2.87 10.83 -5.69
CA ASN A 67 -4.29 10.45 -5.62
C ASN A 67 -5.00 11.03 -4.39
N LEU A 68 -4.24 11.33 -3.32
CA LEU A 68 -4.75 11.95 -2.10
C LEU A 68 -4.64 13.48 -2.10
N ASN A 69 -3.95 14.06 -3.08
CA ASN A 69 -3.80 15.50 -3.20
C ASN A 69 -4.97 16.08 -4.01
N GLY A 70 -5.86 16.79 -3.32
CA GLY A 70 -7.04 17.43 -3.92
C GLY A 70 -6.73 18.35 -5.11
N ASN A 71 -5.54 18.97 -5.14
CA ASN A 71 -5.14 19.83 -6.26
C ASN A 71 -4.79 19.03 -7.52
N GLU A 72 -4.34 17.79 -7.37
CA GLU A 72 -3.86 16.93 -8.47
C GLU A 72 -4.93 15.91 -8.91
N ASN A 73 -5.94 15.63 -8.07
CA ASN A 73 -6.97 14.63 -8.33
C ASN A 73 -8.32 15.23 -8.80
N GLY A 74 -8.33 16.47 -9.30
CA GLY A 74 -9.53 17.11 -9.83
C GLY A 74 -10.43 17.79 -8.79
N GLY A 75 -9.89 18.13 -7.61
CA GLY A 75 -10.60 18.85 -6.56
C GLY A 75 -11.25 17.96 -5.50
N ASP A 76 -10.92 16.66 -5.44
CA ASP A 76 -11.44 15.73 -4.43
C ASP A 76 -10.56 15.74 -3.17
N TYR A 77 -10.82 16.69 -2.28
CA TYR A 77 -10.06 16.87 -1.04
C TYR A 77 -10.50 15.86 0.03
N LYS A 78 -9.55 15.03 0.47
CA LYS A 78 -9.74 14.07 1.56
C LYS A 78 -8.70 14.29 2.65
N PHE A 79 -9.10 14.03 3.90
CA PHE A 79 -8.17 14.02 5.03
C PHE A 79 -7.65 12.59 5.25
N THR A 80 -6.34 12.41 5.04
CA THR A 80 -5.66 11.12 5.22
C THR A 80 -4.65 11.22 6.35
N ILE A 81 -4.69 10.27 7.30
CA ILE A 81 -3.66 10.11 8.32
C ILE A 81 -2.75 8.93 7.91
N VAL A 82 -1.45 9.19 7.81
CA VAL A 82 -0.44 8.16 7.57
C VAL A 82 0.35 7.92 8.85
N SER A 83 0.36 6.69 9.33
CA SER A 83 1.22 6.29 10.45
C SER A 83 2.50 5.67 9.89
N MET A 84 3.64 6.22 10.29
CA MET A 84 4.96 5.75 9.91
C MET A 84 5.75 5.38 11.16
N ASN A 85 6.43 4.23 11.13
CA ASN A 85 7.38 3.83 12.16
C ASN A 85 8.78 4.03 11.61
N ALA A 86 9.53 4.98 12.17
CA ALA A 86 10.89 5.30 11.75
C ALA A 86 11.88 4.84 12.83
N THR A 87 12.92 4.12 12.42
CA THR A 87 14.09 3.84 13.26
C THR A 87 15.17 4.89 12.97
N TRP A 88 15.72 5.48 14.02
CA TRP A 88 16.86 6.40 13.95
C TRP A 88 18.18 5.64 13.94
#